data_AF-A0A2U1NQN3-F1
#
_entry.id   AF-A0A2U1NQN3-F1
#
_cell.length_a   1.000
_cell.length_b   1.000
_cell.length_c   1.000
_cell.angle_alpha   90.00
_cell.angle_beta   90.00
_cell.angle_gamma   90.00
#
_symmetry.space_group_name_H-M   'P 1'
#
loop_
_entity.id
_entity.type
_entity.pdbx_description
1 polymer ?
#
loop_
_entity_poly.entity_id
_entity_poly.type
_entity_poly.pdbx_seq_one_letter_code
_entity_poly.pdbx_strand_id
1 'polypeptide(L)'
;MCDNILVNVDLGDNARIEEIGPPKKVINSFGPEVIGQNVESEVMNSAVKEYSGRKYYQFDLEPPHCLITATAAGNRLYLFSILANGLQWKRHNEELKKIADSFRIVYRQI
;
A
#
# COMPACT_ATOMS: atom_id res chain seq x y z
N MET A 1 -3.72 8.39 11.50
CA MET A 1 -4.58 8.89 10.41
C MET A 1 -4.59 7.81 9.35
N CYS A 2 -5.76 7.43 8.84
CA CYS A 2 -5.87 6.50 7.72
C CYS A 2 -6.16 7.33 6.48
N ASP A 3 -5.42 7.10 5.40
CA ASP A 3 -5.63 7.80 4.14
C ASP A 3 -5.71 6.82 2.97
N ASN A 4 -6.53 7.17 1.98
CA ASN A 4 -6.70 6.42 0.75
C ASN A 4 -6.27 7.30 -0.41
N ILE A 5 -5.14 6.96 -1.02
CA ILE A 5 -4.61 7.69 -2.17
C ILE A 5 -4.89 6.87 -3.43
N LEU A 6 -5.50 7.54 -4.41
CA LEU A 6 -5.80 6.99 -5.73
C LEU A 6 -4.84 7.62 -6.73
N VAL A 7 -4.00 6.79 -7.36
CA VAL A 7 -3.08 7.22 -8.41
C VAL A 7 -3.61 6.68 -9.74
N ASN A 8 -3.91 7.59 -10.67
CA ASN A 8 -4.20 7.21 -12.05
C ASN A 8 -2.90 6.78 -12.72
N VAL A 9 -2.90 5.58 -13.28
CA VAL A 9 -1.75 5.03 -13.99
C VAL A 9 -2.21 4.64 -15.38
N ASP A 10 -1.48 5.06 -16.40
CA ASP A 10 -1.80 4.71 -17.78
C ASP A 10 -1.35 3.28 -18.09
N LEU A 11 -2.14 2.31 -17.62
CA LEU A 11 -1.85 0.87 -17.68
C LEU A 11 -2.92 0.07 -18.43
N GLY A 12 -3.84 0.74 -19.12
CA GLY A 12 -5.01 0.11 -19.75
C GLY A 12 -6.08 -0.34 -18.73
N ASP A 13 -7.12 -1.02 -19.22
CA ASP A 13 -8.36 -1.28 -18.46
C ASP A 13 -8.27 -2.42 -17.42
N ASN A 14 -7.17 -3.17 -17.36
CA ASN A 14 -7.01 -4.30 -16.43
C ASN A 14 -5.59 -4.41 -15.87
N ALA A 15 -5.06 -3.28 -15.40
CA ALA A 15 -3.73 -3.17 -14.85
C ALA A 15 -3.51 -4.14 -13.67
N ARG A 16 -2.36 -4.80 -13.69
CA ARG A 16 -1.83 -5.60 -12.59
C ARG A 16 -0.69 -4.84 -11.92
N ILE A 17 -0.59 -4.91 -10.58
CA ILE A 17 0.45 -4.16 -9.87
C ILE A 17 1.86 -4.64 -10.27
N GLU A 18 1.97 -5.89 -10.70
CA GLU A 18 3.22 -6.46 -11.24
C GLU A 18 3.69 -5.80 -12.54
N GLU A 19 2.77 -5.22 -13.33
CA GLU A 19 3.11 -4.51 -14.58
C GLU A 19 3.74 -3.14 -14.29
N ILE A 20 3.39 -2.55 -13.14
CA ILE A 20 4.08 -1.36 -12.61
C ILE A 20 5.50 -1.74 -12.20
N GLY A 21 5.63 -2.88 -11.52
CA GLY A 21 6.89 -3.56 -11.24
C GLY A 21 6.90 -4.27 -9.90
N PRO A 22 8.09 -4.73 -9.45
CA PRO A 22 8.21 -5.44 -8.17
C PRO A 22 7.93 -4.49 -6.98
N PRO A 23 7.67 -5.03 -5.77
CA PRO A 23 7.36 -4.23 -4.57
C PRO A 23 8.33 -3.08 -4.33
N LYS A 24 9.64 -3.32 -4.47
CA LYS A 24 10.69 -2.30 -4.32
C LYS A 24 10.53 -1.12 -5.27
N LYS A 25 10.15 -1.37 -6.53
CA LYS A 25 9.92 -0.29 -7.51
C LYS A 25 8.68 0.51 -7.13
N VAL A 26 7.59 -0.17 -6.77
CA VAL A 26 6.33 0.47 -6.41
C VAL A 26 6.50 1.38 -5.19
N ILE A 27 7.11 0.89 -4.10
CA ILE A 27 7.30 1.69 -2.89
C ILE A 27 8.21 2.90 -3.13
N ASN A 28 9.30 2.73 -3.89
CA ASN A 28 10.20 3.84 -4.21
C ASN A 28 9.54 4.89 -5.11
N SER A 29 8.63 4.49 -6.00
CA SER A 29 7.94 5.40 -6.92
C SER A 29 6.77 6.15 -6.27
N PHE A 30 6.00 5.50 -5.40
CA PHE A 30 4.74 6.04 -4.88
C PHE A 30 4.72 6.26 -3.35
N GLY A 31 5.62 5.63 -2.61
CA GLY A 31 5.78 5.84 -1.17
C GLY A 31 5.98 7.32 -0.78
N PRO A 32 6.80 8.11 -1.51
CA PRO A 32 6.99 9.52 -1.18
C PRO A 32 5.73 10.38 -1.29
N GLU A 33 4.78 10.03 -2.14
CA GLU A 33 3.48 10.72 -2.23
C GLU A 33 2.61 10.43 -1.00
N VAL A 34 2.76 9.26 -0.41
CA VAL A 34 2.01 8.83 0.79
C VAL A 34 2.59 9.45 2.06
N ILE A 35 3.92 9.44 2.22
CA ILE A 35 4.56 9.84 3.48
C ILE A 35 5.27 11.20 3.43
N GLY A 36 5.37 11.83 2.26
CA GLY A 36 6.02 13.13 2.07
C GLY A 36 7.55 13.12 2.07
N GLN A 37 8.19 11.94 2.06
CA GLN A 37 9.65 11.77 2.11
C GLN A 37 10.12 10.48 1.41
N ASN A 38 11.42 10.33 1.18
CA ASN A 38 11.98 9.11 0.58
C ASN A 38 11.86 7.92 1.55
N VAL A 39 11.52 6.74 1.03
CA VAL A 39 11.03 5.60 1.82
C VAL A 39 12.00 4.42 1.90
N GLU A 40 13.02 4.31 1.02
CA GLU A 40 13.77 3.05 0.86
C GLU A 40 14.49 2.61 2.15
N SER A 41 15.09 3.55 2.88
CA SER A 41 15.78 3.27 4.15
C SER A 41 14.83 3.01 5.33
N GLU A 42 13.53 3.22 5.13
CA GLU A 42 12.52 3.19 6.20
C GLU A 42 11.68 1.90 6.15
N VAL A 43 11.75 1.12 5.07
CA VAL A 43 11.00 -0.14 4.94
C VAL A 43 11.63 -1.23 5.83
N MET A 44 10.93 -1.60 6.89
CA MET A 44 11.33 -2.68 7.82
C MET A 44 10.85 -4.05 7.35
N ASN A 45 9.69 -4.10 6.70
CA ASN A 45 9.10 -5.33 6.18
C ASN A 45 8.38 -5.09 4.86
N SER A 46 8.36 -6.10 3.99
CA SER A 46 7.55 -6.13 2.79
C SER A 46 6.95 -7.51 2.59
N ALA A 47 5.67 -7.57 2.21
CA ALA A 47 4.99 -8.80 1.87
C ALA A 47 4.21 -8.67 0.55
N VAL A 48 4.14 -9.76 -0.20
CA VAL A 48 3.24 -9.89 -1.35
C VAL A 48 2.15 -10.87 -0.98
N LYS A 49 0.90 -10.43 -1.07
CA LYS A 49 -0.27 -11.27 -0.83
C LYS A 49 -1.16 -11.30 -2.06
N GLU A 50 -1.90 -12.38 -2.23
CA GLU A 50 -2.85 -12.51 -3.34
C GLU A 50 -4.24 -12.83 -2.78
N TYR A 51 -5.23 -12.06 -3.23
CA TYR A 51 -6.63 -12.25 -2.85
C TYR A 51 -7.49 -12.14 -4.09
N SER A 52 -8.29 -13.17 -4.37
CA SER A 52 -9.18 -13.23 -5.53
C SER A 52 -8.46 -12.93 -6.86
N GLY A 53 -7.24 -13.46 -7.03
CA GLY A 53 -6.43 -13.26 -8.24
C GLY A 53 -5.80 -11.87 -8.39
N ARG A 54 -5.88 -11.02 -7.36
CA ARG A 54 -5.26 -9.68 -7.34
C ARG A 54 -4.13 -9.66 -6.31
N LYS A 55 -2.95 -9.17 -6.73
CA LYS A 55 -1.81 -8.99 -5.82
C LYS A 55 -1.88 -7.69 -5.05
N TYR A 56 -1.43 -7.76 -3.81
CA TYR A 56 -1.31 -6.67 -2.86
C TYR A 56 0.13 -6.63 -2.35
N TYR A 57 0.77 -5.47 -2.46
CA TYR A 57 2.09 -5.24 -1.87
C TYR A 57 1.90 -4.49 -0.57
N GLN A 58 2.39 -5.08 0.52
CA GLN A 58 2.29 -4.54 1.87
C GLN A 58 3.67 -4.13 2.37
N PHE A 59 3.76 -2.98 3.02
CA PHE A 59 4.99 -2.42 3.56
C PHE A 59 4.76 -1.94 4.99
N ASP A 60 5.70 -2.27 5.87
CA ASP A 60 5.81 -1.71 7.22
C ASP A 60 7.03 -0.77 7.21
N LEU A 61 6.82 0.51 7.52
CA LEU A 61 7.88 1.51 7.63
C LEU A 61 8.13 1.88 9.10
N GLU A 62 9.38 2.15 9.45
CA GLU A 62 9.78 2.68 10.76
C GLU A 62 11.18 3.34 10.74
N PRO A 63 11.30 4.61 11.16
CA PRO A 63 10.28 5.68 11.18
C PRO A 63 10.00 6.20 9.75
N PRO A 64 8.78 6.71 9.46
CA PRO A 64 7.62 6.84 10.34
C PRO A 64 6.89 5.50 10.51
N HIS A 65 6.14 5.30 11.61
CA HIS A 65 5.28 4.11 11.75
C HIS A 65 4.11 4.19 10.76
N CYS A 66 4.36 3.69 9.54
CA CYS A 66 3.43 3.73 8.43
C CYS A 66 3.23 2.32 7.88
N LEU A 67 1.96 1.94 7.71
CA LEU A 67 1.59 0.75 6.95
C LEU A 67 1.10 1.20 5.59
N ILE A 68 1.57 0.56 4.52
CA ILE A 68 1.09 0.83 3.15
C ILE A 68 0.67 -0.48 2.50
N THR A 69 -0.55 -0.54 1.99
CA THR A 69 -1.07 -1.62 1.15
C THR A 69 -1.37 -1.07 -0.24
N ALA A 70 -0.65 -1.53 -1.25
CA ALA A 70 -0.80 -1.13 -2.65
C ALA A 70 -1.40 -2.25 -3.51
N THR A 71 -2.30 -1.92 -4.42
CA THR A 71 -2.82 -2.84 -5.45
C THR A 71 -3.27 -2.08 -6.69
N ALA A 72 -3.26 -2.70 -7.87
CA ALA A 72 -3.80 -2.11 -9.09
C ALA A 72 -5.13 -2.76 -9.45
N ALA A 73 -6.08 -1.99 -9.98
CA ALA A 73 -7.35 -2.47 -10.54
C ALA A 73 -7.92 -1.47 -11.57
N GLY A 74 -8.48 -1.98 -12.67
CA GLY A 74 -8.87 -1.10 -13.78
C GLY A 74 -7.63 -0.41 -14.35
N ASN A 75 -7.68 0.91 -14.48
CA ASN A 75 -6.56 1.78 -14.84
C ASN A 75 -5.98 2.56 -13.64
N ARG A 76 -6.12 2.04 -12.41
CA ARG A 76 -5.74 2.74 -11.18
C ARG A 76 -4.85 1.92 -10.28
N LEU A 77 -3.88 2.59 -9.68
CA LEU A 77 -3.13 2.12 -8.52
C LEU A 77 -3.80 2.69 -7.27
N TYR A 78 -4.12 1.81 -6.35
CA TYR A 78 -4.72 2.11 -5.06
C TYR A 78 -3.63 1.98 -4.00
N LEU A 79 -3.44 3.02 -3.19
CA LEU A 79 -2.61 2.97 -2.00
C LEU A 79 -3.48 3.25 -0.78
N PHE A 80 -3.56 2.26 0.10
CA PHE A 80 -4.13 2.43 1.42
C PHE A 80 -2.99 2.61 2.42
N SER A 81 -3.03 3.67 3.22
CA SER A 81 -2.00 3.92 4.21
C SER A 81 -2.56 4.21 5.59
N ILE A 82 -1.80 3.80 6.60
CA ILE A 82 -2.08 4.10 8.00
C ILE A 82 -0.82 4.71 8.58
N LEU A 83 -0.88 5.99 8.95
CA LEU A 83 0.16 6.66 9.72
C LEU A 83 -0.21 6.66 11.19
N ALA A 84 0.71 6.22 12.04
CA ALA A 84 0.59 6.24 13.49
C ALA A 84 1.77 6.97 14.13
N ASN A 85 1.51 7.76 15.17
CA ASN A 85 2.61 8.21 16.04
C ASN A 85 3.06 7.05 16.95
N GLY A 86 4.22 7.19 17.60
CA GLY A 86 4.80 6.12 18.43
C GLY A 86 3.88 5.64 19.57
N LEU A 87 3.04 6.52 20.14
CA LEU A 87 2.10 6.13 21.18
C LEU A 87 0.94 5.28 20.62
N GLN A 88 0.39 5.66 19.46
CA GLN A 88 -0.63 4.90 18.76
C GLN A 88 -0.09 3.54 18.32
N TRP A 89 1.12 3.50 17.76
CA TRP A 89 1.79 2.26 17.35
C TRP A 89 1.99 1.31 18.53
N LYS A 90 2.58 1.81 19.62
CA LYS A 90 2.82 1.01 20.83
C LYS A 90 1.53 0.38 21.39
N ARG A 91 0.39 1.07 21.30
CA ARG A 91 -0.89 0.58 21.84
C ARG A 91 -1.69 -0.29 20.87
N HIS A 92 -1.64 0.01 19.56
CA HIS A 92 -2.60 -0.52 18.59
C HIS A 92 -1.94 -1.19 17.37
N ASN A 93 -0.62 -1.44 17.35
CA ASN A 93 0.04 -1.98 16.14
C ASN A 93 -0.65 -3.23 15.57
N GLU A 94 -1.10 -4.15 16.41
CA GLU A 94 -1.77 -5.38 15.95
C GLU A 94 -3.11 -5.08 15.27
N GLU A 95 -3.89 -4.16 15.82
CA GLU A 95 -5.17 -3.71 15.23
C GLU A 95 -4.93 -2.95 13.92
N LEU A 96 -3.94 -2.06 13.89
CA LEU A 96 -3.57 -1.32 12.68
C LEU A 96 -3.13 -2.27 11.57
N LYS A 97 -2.34 -3.30 11.89
CA LYS A 97 -1.94 -4.35 10.95
C LYS A 97 -3.13 -5.15 10.44
N LYS A 98 -4.11 -5.48 11.29
CA LYS A 98 -5.37 -6.11 10.87
C LYS A 98 -6.19 -5.21 9.92
N ILE A 99 -6.25 -3.91 10.20
CA ILE A 99 -6.93 -2.94 9.32
C ILE A 99 -6.22 -2.88 7.95
N ALA A 100 -4.89 -2.71 7.92
CA ALA A 100 -4.09 -2.74 6.70
C ALA A 100 -4.27 -4.03 5.91
N ASP A 101 -4.36 -5.17 6.61
CA ASP A 101 -4.56 -6.48 5.99
C ASP A 101 -5.98 -6.74 5.49
N SER A 102 -6.97 -5.98 5.96
CA SER A 102 -8.37 -6.09 5.52
C SER A 102 -8.71 -5.31 4.26
N PHE A 103 -7.82 -4.41 3.82
CA PHE A 103 -8.05 -3.58 2.64
C PHE A 103 -8.21 -4.42 1.36
N ARG A 104 -9.35 -4.33 0.69
CA ARG A 104 -9.65 -5.05 -0.55
C ARG A 104 -10.34 -4.12 -1.55
N ILE A 105 -9.97 -4.26 -2.82
CA ILE A 105 -10.69 -3.60 -3.92
C ILE A 105 -11.78 -4.52 -4.45
N VAL A 106 -13.02 -4.08 -4.33
CA VAL A 106 -14.18 -4.73 -4.94
C VAL A 106 -14.41 -4.07 -6.30
N TYR A 107 -13.72 -4.56 -7.34
CA TYR A 107 -13.99 -4.14 -8.71
C TYR A 107 -15.16 -4.97 -9.23
N ARG A 108 -16.32 -4.35 -9.50
CA ARG A 108 -17.41 -4.99 -10.23
C ARG A 108 -17.15 -4.85 -11.71
N GLN A 109 -16.92 -5.99 -12.36
CA GLN A 109 -16.95 -6.09 -13.82
C GLN A 109 -18.43 -6.05 -14.21
N ILE A 110 -18.90 -4.90 -14.70
CA ILE A 110 -20.22 -4.75 -15.34
C ILE A 110 -20.01 -4.74 -16.83
#